data_AF-A0A3P6SJ55-F1
#
_entry.id   AF-A0A3P6SJ55-F1
#
_cell.length_a   1.000
_cell.length_b   1.000
_cell.length_c   1.000
_cell.angle_alpha   90.00
_cell.angle_beta   90.00
_cell.angle_gamma   90.00
#
_symmetry.space_group_name_H-M   'P 1'
#
loop_
_entity.id
_entity.type
_entity.pdbx_description
1 polymer ?
#
loop_
_entity_poly.entity_id
_entity_poly.type
_entity_poly.pdbx_seq_one_letter_code
_entity_poly.pdbx_strand_id
1 'polypeptide(L)'
;MDEKNHGALQQQQSLVCGEAEGEVTTMISARDAMPEDDPNGNVNPEGVFKPLWGPHHSGAKKLAALYSREKRLQETISTGLGIAELLIVICLLIWRFQLSTLPSVFFFAILGILTADLLSGLVHWAADSFGTVDTFIGRHFIRSFREHHVDPTAITRHDFIQCNGDNFLLIIPKLTHIIYQHATLSVSNLNSLTTSHWFYLFLAIYVALTNQIHKWSHTYIGLSPWVETLQNWHVILSRRGHKYHHISPHACGYCITTGWLNGPLDAIGFWRAAEFIVTGLTGMKPRTDDLKWARAS
;
A
#
# COMPACT_ATOMS: atom_id res chain seq x y z
N MET A 1 -25.73 -56.52 -31.89
CA MET A 1 -26.87 -56.45 -30.99
C MET A 1 -26.41 -55.81 -29.70
N ASP A 2 -26.70 -54.57 -29.31
CA ASP A 2 -27.40 -53.39 -29.85
C ASP A 2 -26.88 -52.22 -28.99
N GLU A 3 -26.36 -51.13 -29.55
CA GLU A 3 -27.04 -49.86 -29.86
C GLU A 3 -28.00 -49.26 -28.79
N LYS A 4 -27.61 -48.05 -28.33
CA LYS A 4 -28.39 -46.79 -28.23
C LYS A 4 -29.57 -46.64 -27.26
N ASN A 5 -29.50 -45.60 -26.42
CA ASN A 5 -30.33 -44.35 -26.43
C ASN A 5 -30.38 -43.71 -25.01
N HIS A 6 -29.88 -42.49 -24.80
CA HIS A 6 -30.51 -41.17 -25.00
C HIS A 6 -31.55 -40.76 -23.93
N GLY A 7 -31.19 -39.71 -23.17
CA GLY A 7 -32.07 -38.61 -22.76
C GLY A 7 -32.97 -38.82 -21.54
N ALA A 8 -32.82 -37.96 -20.51
CA ALA A 8 -33.71 -36.80 -20.31
C ALA A 8 -33.78 -36.30 -18.85
N LEU A 9 -33.81 -34.97 -18.74
CA LEU A 9 -34.63 -34.15 -17.84
C LEU A 9 -34.25 -33.98 -16.35
N GLN A 10 -33.69 -32.79 -16.08
CA GLN A 10 -34.22 -31.76 -15.16
C GLN A 10 -34.94 -32.24 -13.90
N GLN A 11 -34.29 -32.04 -12.75
CA GLN A 11 -34.98 -31.60 -11.54
C GLN A 11 -34.25 -30.39 -10.96
N GLN A 12 -34.62 -29.22 -11.50
CA GLN A 12 -34.37 -27.93 -10.88
C GLN A 12 -35.51 -27.72 -9.89
N GLN A 13 -35.26 -27.99 -8.61
CA GLN A 13 -36.22 -27.72 -7.55
C GLN A 13 -36.19 -26.21 -7.27
N SER A 14 -37.25 -25.55 -7.75
CA SER A 14 -37.65 -24.20 -7.41
C SER A 14 -37.95 -24.09 -5.91
N LEU A 15 -37.20 -23.25 -5.21
CA LEU A 15 -37.66 -22.65 -3.95
C LEU A 15 -37.92 -21.17 -4.22
N VAL A 16 -39.20 -20.90 -4.45
CA VAL A 16 -39.81 -19.57 -4.47
C VAL A 16 -39.89 -19.11 -3.01
N CYS A 17 -39.28 -17.97 -2.69
CA CYS A 17 -39.65 -17.16 -1.55
C CYS A 17 -39.41 -15.67 -1.85
N GLY A 18 -40.51 -14.94 -2.01
CA GLY A 18 -40.65 -13.54 -1.59
C GLY A 18 -39.97 -12.48 -2.45
N GLU A 19 -40.76 -11.83 -3.29
CA GLU A 19 -40.46 -10.47 -3.76
C GLU A 19 -40.38 -9.51 -2.56
N ALA A 20 -39.23 -8.89 -2.38
CA ALA A 20 -39.07 -7.61 -1.70
C ALA A 20 -37.99 -6.81 -2.45
N GLU A 21 -38.28 -5.54 -2.66
CA GLU A 21 -37.72 -4.66 -3.68
C GLU A 21 -36.21 -4.35 -3.49
N GLY A 22 -35.48 -4.42 -4.60
CA GLY A 22 -34.48 -3.40 -4.97
C GLY A 22 -33.17 -3.30 -4.18
N GLU A 23 -32.24 -4.24 -4.36
CA GLU A 23 -30.82 -3.94 -4.22
C GLU A 23 -30.01 -4.75 -5.25
N VAL A 24 -29.50 -4.05 -6.28
CA VAL A 24 -28.59 -4.65 -7.27
C VAL A 24 -27.28 -4.98 -6.56
N THR A 25 -27.22 -6.16 -5.97
CA THR A 25 -25.99 -6.70 -5.39
C THR A 25 -25.11 -7.11 -6.56
N THR A 26 -24.10 -6.30 -6.87
CA THR A 26 -23.07 -6.68 -7.84
C THR A 26 -22.30 -7.87 -7.27
N MET A 27 -22.71 -9.08 -7.68
CA MET A 27 -22.02 -10.32 -7.32
C MET A 27 -20.60 -10.26 -7.89
N ILE A 28 -19.62 -10.02 -7.02
CA ILE A 28 -18.20 -10.17 -7.34
C ILE A 28 -17.99 -11.64 -7.70
N SER A 29 -17.44 -11.90 -8.90
CA SER A 29 -17.03 -13.24 -9.32
C SER A 29 -16.09 -13.84 -8.26
N ALA A 30 -16.31 -15.09 -7.84
CA ALA A 30 -15.51 -15.76 -6.81
C ALA A 30 -14.01 -15.86 -7.16
N ARG A 31 -13.64 -15.63 -8.42
CA ARG A 31 -12.24 -15.55 -8.88
C ARG A 31 -11.58 -14.19 -8.59
N ASP A 32 -12.40 -13.16 -8.41
CA ASP A 32 -12.01 -11.76 -8.18
C ASP A 32 -12.21 -11.32 -6.72
N ALA A 33 -12.82 -12.19 -5.90
CA ALA A 33 -12.85 -12.08 -4.44
C ALA A 33 -11.58 -12.71 -3.81
N MET A 34 -11.27 -12.31 -2.57
CA MET A 34 -10.26 -12.99 -1.76
C MET A 34 -10.55 -14.50 -1.74
N PRO A 35 -9.56 -15.38 -2.01
CA PRO A 35 -9.80 -16.82 -2.12
C PRO A 35 -10.29 -17.40 -0.80
N GLU A 36 -11.09 -18.48 -0.88
CA GLU A 36 -11.60 -19.22 0.28
C GLU A 36 -10.49 -19.80 1.18
N ASP A 37 -9.25 -19.85 0.67
CA ASP A 37 -8.06 -20.31 1.39
C ASP A 37 -7.29 -19.19 2.11
N ASP A 38 -7.91 -18.05 2.43
CA ASP A 38 -7.25 -17.00 3.24
C ASP A 38 -6.92 -17.53 4.65
N PRO A 39 -5.63 -17.76 4.98
CA PRO A 39 -5.23 -18.39 6.22
C PRO A 39 -5.26 -17.43 7.42
N ASN A 40 -5.72 -16.19 7.26
CA ASN A 40 -6.03 -15.28 8.36
C ASN A 40 -7.31 -15.64 9.12
N GLY A 41 -8.00 -16.71 8.71
CA GLY A 41 -9.33 -17.02 9.21
C GLY A 41 -10.38 -16.08 8.62
N ASN A 42 -10.06 -15.41 7.51
CA ASN A 42 -11.02 -14.69 6.68
C ASN A 42 -11.81 -15.68 5.80
N VAL A 43 -12.24 -16.78 6.41
CA VAL A 43 -13.16 -17.75 5.83
C VAL A 43 -14.36 -17.73 6.75
N ASN A 44 -15.55 -17.51 6.20
CA ASN A 44 -16.76 -17.58 7.01
C ASN A 44 -16.93 -19.02 7.51
N PRO A 45 -17.04 -19.25 8.83
CA PRO A 45 -17.44 -20.55 9.33
C PRO A 45 -18.76 -20.99 8.69
N GLU A 46 -18.94 -22.28 8.47
CA GLU A 46 -20.23 -22.81 7.97
C GLU A 46 -21.38 -22.27 8.84
N GLY A 47 -22.35 -21.60 8.19
CA GLY A 47 -23.49 -20.98 8.85
C GLY A 47 -23.31 -19.51 9.25
N VAL A 48 -22.15 -18.89 9.03
CA VAL A 48 -21.92 -17.45 9.22
C VAL A 48 -22.10 -16.71 7.89
N PHE A 49 -23.23 -16.02 7.74
CA PHE A 49 -23.57 -15.29 6.51
C PHE A 49 -22.83 -13.97 6.31
N LYS A 50 -22.06 -13.48 7.30
CA LYS A 50 -21.37 -12.18 7.24
C LYS A 50 -19.85 -12.36 7.31
N PRO A 51 -19.08 -11.76 6.38
CA PRO A 51 -17.61 -11.81 6.38
C PRO A 51 -17.02 -11.31 7.71
N LEU A 52 -16.04 -12.05 8.25
CA LEU A 52 -15.25 -11.70 9.44
C LEU A 52 -14.23 -10.56 9.18
N TRP A 53 -14.29 -9.95 8.01
CA TRP A 53 -13.41 -8.88 7.54
C TRP A 53 -14.22 -7.87 6.73
N GLY A 54 -13.58 -6.79 6.31
CA GLY A 54 -14.23 -5.79 5.48
C GLY A 54 -14.95 -4.69 6.28
N PRO A 55 -15.69 -3.80 5.60
CA PRO A 55 -16.16 -2.53 6.16
C PRO A 55 -17.18 -2.69 7.29
N HIS A 56 -17.80 -3.86 7.39
CA HIS A 56 -18.78 -4.14 8.43
C HIS A 56 -18.17 -4.73 9.71
N HIS A 57 -16.89 -5.13 9.68
CA HIS A 57 -16.16 -5.68 10.82
C HIS A 57 -16.01 -4.68 11.96
N SER A 58 -16.19 -5.14 13.21
CA SER A 58 -16.21 -4.26 14.40
C SER A 58 -14.88 -3.53 14.61
N GLY A 59 -13.77 -4.24 14.38
CA GLY A 59 -12.41 -3.68 14.44
C GLY A 59 -12.16 -2.64 13.35
N ALA A 60 -12.63 -2.89 12.12
CA ALA A 60 -12.50 -1.94 11.02
C ALA A 60 -13.27 -0.65 11.33
N LYS A 61 -14.50 -0.74 11.84
CA LYS A 61 -15.28 0.42 12.26
C LYS A 61 -14.62 1.21 13.40
N LYS A 62 -14.06 0.52 14.40
CA LYS A 62 -13.33 1.17 15.51
C LYS A 62 -12.10 1.91 15.00
N LEU A 63 -11.32 1.30 14.11
CA LEU A 63 -10.15 1.93 13.51
C LEU A 63 -10.54 3.10 12.61
N ALA A 64 -11.57 2.96 11.76
CA ALA A 64 -12.11 4.03 10.95
C ALA A 64 -12.55 5.24 11.81
N ALA A 65 -13.22 4.99 12.94
CA ALA A 65 -13.70 6.02 13.86
C ALA A 65 -12.59 6.82 14.54
N LEU A 66 -11.34 6.33 14.57
CA LEU A 66 -10.19 7.08 15.06
C LEU A 66 -9.67 8.11 14.05
N TYR A 67 -10.20 8.16 12.83
CA TYR A 67 -9.87 9.20 11.86
C TYR A 67 -10.44 10.55 12.32
N SER A 68 -9.56 11.53 12.50
CA SER A 68 -9.92 12.81 13.10
C SER A 68 -9.86 13.97 12.09
N ARG A 69 -10.49 15.10 12.45
CA ARG A 69 -10.43 16.32 11.64
C ARG A 69 -9.02 16.91 11.60
N GLU A 70 -8.28 16.77 12.70
CA GLU A 70 -6.88 17.19 12.81
C GLU A 70 -5.99 16.40 11.86
N LYS A 71 -6.21 15.08 11.79
CA LYS A 71 -5.52 14.22 10.82
C LYS A 71 -5.81 14.67 9.39
N ARG A 72 -7.08 14.89 9.05
CA ARG A 72 -7.47 15.38 7.72
C ARG A 72 -6.83 16.73 7.38
N LEU A 73 -6.78 17.64 8.34
CA LEU A 73 -6.15 18.95 8.15
C LEU A 73 -4.65 18.80 7.86
N GLN A 74 -3.94 17.96 8.64
CA GLN A 74 -2.53 17.67 8.41
C GLN A 74 -2.30 17.06 7.01
N GLU A 75 -3.07 16.06 6.61
CA GLU A 75 -2.94 15.42 5.30
C GLU A 75 -3.19 16.42 4.16
N THR A 76 -4.18 17.30 4.33
CA THR A 76 -4.52 18.34 3.33
C THR A 76 -3.36 19.33 3.17
N ILE A 77 -2.83 19.84 4.28
CA ILE A 77 -1.68 20.76 4.28
C ILE A 77 -0.46 20.08 3.68
N SER A 78 -0.17 18.85 4.10
CA SER A 78 1.02 18.10 3.66
C SER A 78 0.95 17.78 2.17
N THR A 79 -0.22 17.36 1.68
CA THR A 79 -0.44 17.12 0.25
C THR A 79 -0.25 18.40 -0.57
N GLY A 80 -0.86 19.51 -0.15
CA GLY A 80 -0.74 20.79 -0.86
C GLY A 80 0.71 21.31 -0.89
N LEU A 81 1.39 21.32 0.26
CA LEU A 81 2.79 21.74 0.37
C LEU A 81 3.72 20.81 -0.42
N GLY A 82 3.58 19.49 -0.25
CA GLY A 82 4.43 18.52 -0.94
C GLY A 82 4.29 18.58 -2.47
N ILE A 83 3.08 18.78 -3.00
CA ILE A 83 2.88 19.01 -4.45
C ILE A 83 3.56 20.30 -4.89
N ALA A 84 3.37 21.40 -4.15
CA ALA A 84 4.00 22.67 -4.48
C ALA A 84 5.53 22.56 -4.49
N GLU A 85 6.12 21.94 -3.48
CA GLU A 85 7.58 21.74 -3.40
C GLU A 85 8.10 20.81 -4.51
N LEU A 86 7.39 19.73 -4.85
CA LEU A 86 7.74 18.88 -5.99
C LEU A 86 7.79 19.70 -7.27
N LEU A 87 6.76 20.50 -7.55
CA LEU A 87 6.71 21.34 -8.75
C LEU A 87 7.84 22.38 -8.78
N ILE A 88 8.13 23.01 -7.64
CA ILE A 88 9.24 23.97 -7.52
C ILE A 88 10.57 23.27 -7.82
N VAL A 89 10.85 22.12 -7.18
CA VAL A 89 12.10 21.38 -7.39
C VAL A 89 12.22 20.89 -8.84
N ILE A 90 11.13 20.40 -9.44
CA ILE A 90 11.09 20.03 -10.87
C ILE A 90 11.50 21.22 -11.73
N CYS A 91 10.90 22.39 -11.54
CA CYS A 91 11.24 23.60 -12.29
C CYS A 91 12.71 24.01 -12.10
N LEU A 92 13.22 23.98 -10.87
CA LEU A 92 14.61 24.30 -10.54
C LEU A 92 15.60 23.36 -11.22
N LEU A 93 15.31 22.05 -11.24
CA LEU A 93 16.18 21.05 -11.86
C LEU A 93 16.09 21.06 -13.39
N ILE A 94 14.91 21.29 -13.96
CA ILE A 94 14.75 21.48 -15.41
C ILE A 94 15.52 22.71 -15.89
N TRP A 95 15.45 23.82 -15.16
CA TRP A 95 16.20 25.04 -15.49
C TRP A 95 17.72 24.81 -15.52
N ARG A 96 18.22 23.88 -14.71
CA ARG A 96 19.63 23.51 -14.62
C ARG A 96 20.01 22.27 -15.42
N PHE A 97 19.06 21.69 -16.16
CA PHE A 97 19.28 20.46 -16.89
C PHE A 97 20.27 20.68 -18.04
N GLN A 98 21.22 19.76 -18.17
CA GLN A 98 22.13 19.70 -19.30
C GLN A 98 22.06 18.29 -19.91
N LEU A 99 22.09 18.17 -21.23
CA LEU A 99 21.97 16.88 -21.90
C LEU A 99 23.06 15.88 -21.46
N SER A 100 24.25 16.37 -21.12
CA SER A 100 25.36 15.58 -20.55
C SER A 100 25.02 14.90 -19.22
N THR A 101 24.06 15.43 -18.45
CA THR A 101 23.62 14.87 -17.16
C THR A 101 22.58 13.75 -17.32
N LEU A 102 22.03 13.55 -18.52
CA LEU A 102 20.95 12.60 -18.78
C LEU A 102 21.25 11.15 -18.29
N PRO A 103 22.46 10.58 -18.47
CA PRO A 103 22.76 9.26 -17.92
C PRO A 103 22.65 9.19 -16.39
N SER A 104 23.07 10.25 -15.70
CA SER A 104 22.94 10.36 -14.24
C SER A 104 21.47 10.46 -13.83
N VAL A 105 20.66 11.24 -14.55
CA VAL A 105 19.22 11.34 -14.30
C VAL A 105 18.55 9.96 -14.37
N PHE A 106 18.83 9.17 -15.41
CA PHE A 106 18.30 7.80 -15.53
C PHE A 106 18.79 6.88 -14.40
N PHE A 107 20.09 6.91 -14.09
CA PHE A 107 20.65 6.14 -12.98
C PHE A 107 19.94 6.46 -11.66
N PHE A 108 19.73 7.75 -11.37
CA PHE A 108 19.08 8.19 -10.14
C PHE A 108 17.57 7.98 -10.12
N ALA A 109 16.90 7.91 -11.28
CA ALA A 109 15.52 7.45 -11.35
C ALA A 109 15.41 5.98 -10.89
N ILE A 110 16.29 5.10 -11.40
CA ILE A 110 16.32 3.68 -10.99
C ILE A 110 16.73 3.54 -9.51
N LEU A 111 17.76 4.26 -9.07
CA LEU A 111 18.18 4.21 -7.67
C LEU A 111 17.08 4.77 -6.75
N GLY A 112 16.39 5.82 -7.17
CA GLY A 112 15.28 6.43 -6.45
C GLY A 112 14.13 5.45 -6.26
N ILE A 113 13.71 4.73 -7.29
CA ILE A 113 12.60 3.77 -7.18
C ILE A 113 12.97 2.55 -6.33
N LEU A 114 14.18 2.03 -6.46
CA LEU A 114 14.69 0.95 -5.59
C LEU A 114 14.75 1.37 -4.13
N THR A 115 15.21 2.60 -3.87
CA THR A 115 15.25 3.15 -2.51
C THR A 115 13.85 3.36 -1.95
N ALA A 116 12.91 3.89 -2.74
CA ALA A 116 11.52 4.03 -2.34
C ALA A 116 10.89 2.68 -2.00
N ASP A 117 11.13 1.65 -2.82
CA ASP A 117 10.63 0.30 -2.59
C ASP A 117 11.17 -0.28 -1.28
N LEU A 118 12.47 -0.16 -1.02
CA LEU A 118 13.11 -0.59 0.22
C LEU A 118 12.52 0.15 1.44
N LEU A 119 12.44 1.47 1.36
CA LEU A 119 11.91 2.30 2.46
C LEU A 119 10.44 1.98 2.74
N SER A 120 9.63 1.74 1.70
CA SER A 120 8.26 1.30 1.87
C SER A 120 8.18 -0.01 2.66
N GLY A 121 9.04 -0.97 2.33
CA GLY A 121 9.13 -2.25 3.05
C GLY A 121 9.58 -2.09 4.49
N LEU A 122 10.60 -1.27 4.76
CA LEU A 122 11.07 -1.01 6.12
C LEU A 122 10.00 -0.36 6.99
N VAL A 123 9.28 0.62 6.47
CA VAL A 123 8.20 1.30 7.19
C VAL A 123 7.03 0.35 7.44
N HIS A 124 6.64 -0.43 6.43
CA HIS A 124 5.56 -1.40 6.52
C HIS A 124 5.90 -2.50 7.54
N TRP A 125 7.06 -3.14 7.40
CA TRP A 125 7.57 -4.14 8.34
C TRP A 125 7.64 -3.60 9.77
N ALA A 126 8.17 -2.40 9.98
CA ALA A 126 8.29 -1.81 11.31
C ALA A 126 6.90 -1.52 11.91
N ALA A 127 5.98 -0.99 11.11
CA ALA A 127 4.61 -0.72 11.54
C ALA A 127 3.89 -2.02 11.93
N ASP A 128 4.07 -3.10 11.18
CA ASP A 128 3.42 -4.39 11.45
C ASP A 128 4.02 -5.11 12.65
N SER A 129 5.35 -5.17 12.69
CA SER A 129 6.09 -5.94 13.69
C SER A 129 6.11 -5.25 15.06
N PHE A 130 6.13 -3.92 15.12
CA PHE A 130 6.35 -3.19 16.38
C PHE A 130 5.37 -2.04 16.63
N GLY A 131 4.58 -1.64 15.62
CA GLY A 131 3.64 -0.52 15.76
C GLY A 131 2.53 -0.79 16.77
N THR A 132 2.22 0.22 17.59
CA THR A 132 1.02 0.25 18.43
C THR A 132 0.16 1.47 18.09
N VAL A 133 -1.16 1.31 18.17
CA VAL A 133 -2.14 2.38 17.97
C VAL A 133 -2.36 3.23 19.22
N ASP A 134 -1.83 2.82 20.37
CA ASP A 134 -2.14 3.48 21.65
C ASP A 134 -1.43 4.83 21.82
N THR A 135 -0.39 5.07 21.03
CA THR A 135 0.40 6.31 21.03
C THR A 135 -0.20 7.37 20.11
N PHE A 136 0.22 8.63 20.26
CA PHE A 136 -0.18 9.71 19.35
C PHE A 136 0.17 9.37 17.89
N ILE A 137 1.41 8.96 17.62
CA ILE A 137 1.87 8.53 16.29
C ILE A 137 1.06 7.30 15.83
N GLY A 138 0.80 6.38 16.75
CA GLY A 138 0.00 5.18 16.52
C GLY A 138 -1.37 5.47 15.92
N ARG A 139 -2.14 6.37 16.55
CA ARG A 139 -3.49 6.73 16.10
C ARG A 139 -3.52 7.40 14.73
N HIS A 140 -2.47 8.15 14.41
CA HIS A 140 -2.44 8.96 13.17
C HIS A 140 -1.77 8.25 12.01
N PHE A 141 -0.85 7.30 12.24
CA PHE A 141 -0.06 6.64 11.21
C PHE A 141 -0.22 5.12 11.24
N ILE A 142 0.06 4.45 12.36
CA ILE A 142 0.00 2.97 12.46
C ILE A 142 -1.43 2.43 12.28
N ARG A 143 -2.43 3.25 12.65
CA ARG A 143 -3.85 2.91 12.51
C ARG A 143 -4.22 2.45 11.10
N SER A 144 -3.74 3.11 10.05
CA SER A 144 -4.11 2.76 8.67
C SER A 144 -3.56 1.39 8.26
N PHE A 145 -2.34 1.04 8.70
CA PHE A 145 -1.76 -0.30 8.52
C PHE A 145 -2.61 -1.37 9.24
N ARG A 146 -3.08 -1.07 10.46
CA ARG A 146 -3.96 -2.00 11.21
C ARG A 146 -5.32 -2.17 10.56
N GLU A 147 -5.92 -1.08 10.11
CA GLU A 147 -7.19 -1.13 9.39
C GLU A 147 -7.03 -1.93 8.10
N HIS A 148 -5.91 -1.77 7.42
CA HIS A 148 -5.60 -2.50 6.20
C HIS A 148 -5.53 -4.02 6.38
N HIS A 149 -4.98 -4.53 7.48
CA HIS A 149 -4.90 -5.99 7.69
C HIS A 149 -6.26 -6.59 8.07
N VAL A 150 -7.14 -5.79 8.68
CA VAL A 150 -8.51 -6.20 9.05
C VAL A 150 -9.48 -6.05 7.87
N ASP A 151 -9.26 -5.06 7.02
CA ASP A 151 -10.04 -4.75 5.83
C ASP A 151 -9.09 -4.29 4.71
N PRO A 152 -8.51 -5.24 3.95
CA PRO A 152 -7.53 -4.93 2.90
C PRO A 152 -8.05 -3.92 1.89
N THR A 153 -9.35 -3.98 1.61
CA THR A 153 -9.99 -3.06 0.66
C THR A 153 -10.28 -1.68 1.22
N ALA A 154 -10.10 -1.39 2.51
CA ALA A 154 -10.34 -0.07 3.11
C ALA A 154 -9.60 1.05 2.38
N ILE A 155 -8.33 0.79 2.03
CA ILE A 155 -7.50 1.72 1.28
C ILE A 155 -8.13 2.13 -0.07
N THR A 156 -8.93 1.26 -0.69
CA THR A 156 -9.60 1.56 -1.96
C THR A 156 -10.67 2.64 -1.83
N ARG A 157 -11.24 2.80 -0.63
CA ARG A 157 -12.30 3.77 -0.30
C ARG A 157 -11.76 5.12 0.15
N HIS A 158 -10.46 5.23 0.44
CA HIS A 158 -9.84 6.51 0.81
C HIS A 158 -9.74 7.43 -0.41
N ASP A 159 -10.01 8.72 -0.24
CA ASP A 159 -9.71 9.70 -1.28
C ASP A 159 -8.18 9.92 -1.43
N PHE A 160 -7.78 10.72 -2.42
CA PHE A 160 -6.36 10.95 -2.71
C PHE A 160 -5.59 11.52 -1.51
N ILE A 161 -6.22 12.42 -0.74
CA ILE A 161 -5.59 13.10 0.39
C ILE A 161 -5.40 12.13 1.56
N GLN A 162 -6.43 11.37 1.92
CA GLN A 162 -6.33 10.38 2.99
C GLN A 162 -5.38 9.24 2.63
N CYS A 163 -5.33 8.85 1.35
CA CYS A 163 -4.44 7.79 0.88
C CYS A 163 -2.96 8.22 0.93
N ASN A 164 -2.64 9.45 0.51
CA ASN A 164 -1.26 9.86 0.24
C ASN A 164 -0.71 10.95 1.17
N GLY A 165 -1.53 11.55 2.04
CA GLY A 165 -1.15 12.71 2.83
C GLY A 165 0.06 12.50 3.73
N ASP A 166 0.23 11.30 4.29
CA ASP A 166 1.43 10.93 5.05
C ASP A 166 2.67 10.78 4.17
N ASN A 167 2.53 10.21 2.97
CA ASN A 167 3.64 10.08 2.04
C ASN A 167 4.11 11.47 1.58
N PHE A 168 3.18 12.41 1.37
CA PHE A 168 3.52 13.80 1.10
C PHE A 168 4.18 14.50 2.30
N LEU A 169 3.76 14.22 3.54
CA LEU A 169 4.42 14.76 4.72
C LEU A 169 5.91 14.34 4.78
N LEU A 170 6.21 13.08 4.44
CA LEU A 170 7.57 12.54 4.51
C LEU A 170 8.57 13.21 3.56
N ILE A 171 8.11 13.69 2.40
CA ILE A 171 9.01 14.28 1.39
C ILE A 171 9.36 15.74 1.68
N ILE A 172 8.49 16.47 2.41
CA ILE A 172 8.59 17.91 2.63
C ILE A 172 9.97 18.32 3.16
N PRO A 173 10.49 17.77 4.29
CA PRO A 173 11.73 18.28 4.88
C PRO A 173 12.92 18.26 3.92
N LYS A 174 13.00 17.23 3.07
CA LYS A 174 14.08 17.12 2.11
C LYS A 174 13.88 18.04 0.91
N LEU A 175 12.66 18.19 0.40
CA LEU A 175 12.38 19.10 -0.70
C LEU A 175 12.54 20.56 -0.27
N THR A 176 12.05 20.95 0.90
CA THR A 176 12.33 22.26 1.51
C THR A 176 13.84 22.53 1.59
N HIS A 177 14.63 21.54 2.02
CA HIS A 177 16.09 21.69 2.09
C HIS A 177 16.72 21.89 0.70
N ILE A 178 16.25 21.18 -0.33
CA ILE A 178 16.73 21.40 -1.71
C ILE A 178 16.36 22.81 -2.18
N ILE A 179 15.13 23.27 -1.95
CA ILE A 179 14.69 24.63 -2.30
C ILE A 179 15.56 25.67 -1.59
N TYR A 180 15.82 25.49 -0.29
CA TYR A 180 16.73 26.34 0.48
C TYR A 180 18.14 26.37 -0.13
N GLN A 181 18.68 25.23 -0.53
CA GLN A 181 19.99 25.15 -1.19
C GLN A 181 20.01 25.94 -2.49
N HIS A 182 18.99 25.80 -3.35
CA HIS A 182 18.88 26.56 -4.60
C HIS A 182 18.73 28.07 -4.37
N ALA A 183 18.14 28.47 -3.24
CA ALA A 183 17.97 29.88 -2.89
C ALA A 183 19.24 30.53 -2.28
N THR A 184 20.13 29.74 -1.66
CA THR A 184 21.22 30.29 -0.82
C THR A 184 22.63 29.93 -1.28
N LEU A 185 22.82 28.82 -2.01
CA LEU A 185 24.14 28.38 -2.42
C LEU A 185 24.61 29.06 -3.72
N SER A 186 25.93 29.17 -3.86
CA SER A 186 26.55 29.64 -5.10
C SER A 186 26.33 28.66 -6.26
N VAL A 187 26.42 29.15 -7.50
CA VAL A 187 26.29 28.33 -8.71
C VAL A 187 27.27 27.15 -8.72
N SER A 188 28.50 27.37 -8.28
CA SER A 188 29.54 26.32 -8.16
C SER A 188 29.09 25.19 -7.22
N ASN A 189 28.65 25.54 -6.01
CA ASN A 189 28.20 24.55 -5.03
C ASN A 189 26.96 23.80 -5.53
N LEU A 190 26.01 24.50 -6.15
CA LEU A 190 24.83 23.86 -6.73
C LEU A 190 25.17 22.89 -7.85
N ASN A 191 26.13 23.21 -8.72
CA ASN A 191 26.55 22.30 -9.79
C ASN A 191 27.07 20.97 -9.21
N SER A 192 27.77 21.00 -8.08
CA SER A 192 28.24 19.78 -7.41
C SER A 192 27.11 18.94 -6.79
N LEU A 193 25.98 19.57 -6.42
CA LEU A 193 24.86 18.91 -5.74
C LEU A 193 23.73 18.50 -6.70
N THR A 194 23.61 19.15 -7.86
CA THR A 194 22.47 19.00 -8.80
C THR A 194 22.22 17.54 -9.16
N THR A 195 23.29 16.76 -9.35
CA THR A 195 23.20 15.32 -9.62
C THR A 195 22.49 14.56 -8.49
N SER A 196 22.81 14.85 -7.22
CA SER A 196 22.12 14.25 -6.07
C SER A 196 20.69 14.78 -5.89
N HIS A 197 20.38 16.00 -6.34
CA HIS A 197 19.02 16.53 -6.27
C HIS A 197 18.06 15.75 -7.16
N TRP A 198 18.52 15.25 -8.32
CA TRP A 198 17.73 14.35 -9.16
C TRP A 198 17.33 13.06 -8.42
N PHE A 199 18.25 12.45 -7.67
CA PHE A 199 17.95 11.30 -6.81
C PHE A 199 16.82 11.60 -5.84
N TYR A 200 16.94 12.70 -5.09
CA TYR A 200 15.94 13.05 -4.09
C TYR A 200 14.60 13.46 -4.70
N LEU A 201 14.60 14.09 -5.88
CA LEU A 201 13.37 14.36 -6.61
C LEU A 201 12.65 13.06 -6.99
N PHE A 202 13.35 12.13 -7.63
CA PHE A 202 12.74 10.85 -8.03
C PHE A 202 12.29 10.04 -6.82
N LEU A 203 13.13 9.94 -5.79
CA LEU A 203 12.78 9.31 -4.52
C LEU A 203 11.51 9.93 -3.93
N ALA A 204 11.41 11.27 -3.90
CA ALA A 204 10.23 11.96 -3.38
C ALA A 204 8.97 11.65 -4.20
N ILE A 205 9.05 11.62 -5.53
CA ILE A 205 7.93 11.25 -6.40
C ILE A 205 7.47 9.82 -6.10
N TYR A 206 8.39 8.86 -6.03
CA TYR A 206 8.02 7.46 -5.78
C TYR A 206 7.46 7.25 -4.38
N VAL A 207 8.04 7.89 -3.36
CA VAL A 207 7.51 7.87 -1.98
C VAL A 207 6.10 8.45 -1.96
N ALA A 208 5.87 9.64 -2.54
CA ALA A 208 4.57 10.29 -2.58
C ALA A 208 3.48 9.41 -3.21
N LEU A 209 3.83 8.62 -4.23
CA LEU A 209 2.90 7.76 -4.96
C LEU A 209 2.78 6.33 -4.39
N THR A 210 3.61 5.95 -3.41
CA THR A 210 3.67 4.57 -2.90
C THR A 210 2.32 4.08 -2.39
N ASN A 211 1.59 4.88 -1.59
CA ASN A 211 0.28 4.48 -1.09
C ASN A 211 -0.78 4.42 -2.19
N GLN A 212 -0.68 5.29 -3.21
CA GLN A 212 -1.56 5.24 -4.37
C GLN A 212 -1.35 3.94 -5.18
N ILE A 213 -0.10 3.51 -5.33
CA ILE A 213 0.24 2.25 -5.98
C ILE A 213 -0.25 1.06 -5.15
N HIS A 214 -0.05 1.09 -3.83
CA HIS A 214 -0.59 0.10 -2.91
C HIS A 214 -2.12 0.03 -2.96
N LYS A 215 -2.81 1.18 -3.02
CA LYS A 215 -4.26 1.24 -3.24
C LYS A 215 -4.65 0.49 -4.52
N TRP A 216 -3.94 0.71 -5.63
CA TRP A 216 -4.21 0.03 -6.90
C TRP A 216 -3.97 -1.48 -6.85
N SER A 217 -3.09 -1.99 -5.98
CA SER A 217 -2.95 -3.45 -5.79
C SER A 217 -4.15 -4.11 -5.10
N HIS A 218 -5.02 -3.31 -4.47
CA HIS A 218 -6.29 -3.75 -3.85
C HIS A 218 -7.54 -3.37 -4.66
N THR A 219 -7.41 -2.61 -5.74
CA THR A 219 -8.53 -2.23 -6.61
C THR A 219 -8.72 -3.26 -7.73
N TYR A 220 -9.71 -4.16 -7.56
CA TYR A 220 -10.03 -5.22 -8.53
C TYR A 220 -11.06 -4.81 -9.59
N ILE A 221 -11.92 -3.85 -9.29
CA ILE A 221 -12.98 -3.37 -10.20
C ILE A 221 -12.75 -1.88 -10.48
N GLY A 222 -12.88 -1.49 -11.75
CA GLY A 222 -12.80 -0.09 -12.17
C GLY A 222 -11.40 0.53 -12.14
N LEU A 223 -10.34 -0.29 -12.14
CA LEU A 223 -8.98 0.21 -12.28
C LEU A 223 -8.71 0.65 -13.73
N SER A 224 -7.93 1.71 -13.91
CA SER A 224 -7.65 2.24 -15.25
C SER A 224 -6.72 1.28 -16.04
N PRO A 225 -6.95 1.06 -17.35
CA PRO A 225 -6.16 0.11 -18.15
C PRO A 225 -4.65 0.37 -18.16
N TRP A 226 -4.22 1.63 -18.06
CA TRP A 226 -2.79 1.96 -18.01
C TRP A 226 -2.15 1.51 -16.69
N VAL A 227 -2.86 1.58 -15.57
CA VAL A 227 -2.37 1.08 -14.28
C VAL A 227 -2.25 -0.44 -14.34
N GLU A 228 -3.26 -1.12 -14.89
CA GLU A 228 -3.23 -2.57 -15.07
C GLU A 228 -2.05 -3.00 -15.95
N THR A 229 -1.77 -2.25 -17.02
CA THR A 229 -0.61 -2.50 -17.87
C THR A 229 0.70 -2.40 -17.10
N LEU A 230 0.87 -1.34 -16.29
CA LEU A 230 2.07 -1.18 -15.45
C LEU A 230 2.21 -2.29 -14.40
N GLN A 231 1.10 -2.75 -13.81
CA GLN A 231 1.11 -3.89 -12.87
C GLN A 231 1.47 -5.20 -13.56
N ASN A 232 0.92 -5.45 -14.75
CA ASN A 232 1.18 -6.65 -15.56
C ASN A 232 2.62 -6.70 -16.07
N TRP A 233 3.23 -5.55 -16.34
CA TRP A 233 4.66 -5.44 -16.69
C TRP A 233 5.59 -5.37 -15.48
N HIS A 234 5.03 -5.45 -14.26
CA HIS A 234 5.78 -5.35 -13.00
C HIS A 234 6.59 -4.05 -12.87
N VAL A 235 6.12 -2.96 -13.46
CA VAL A 235 6.72 -1.63 -13.29
C VAL A 235 6.32 -1.03 -11.93
N ILE A 236 5.11 -1.34 -11.47
CA ILE A 236 4.57 -0.95 -10.17
C ILE A 236 4.00 -2.19 -9.46
N LEU A 237 3.73 -2.09 -8.17
CA LEU A 237 3.25 -3.21 -7.35
C LEU A 237 2.02 -3.89 -7.97
N SER A 238 2.15 -5.17 -8.28
CA SER A 238 1.05 -5.97 -8.85
C SER A 238 0.09 -6.49 -7.78
N ARG A 239 -1.19 -6.63 -8.13
CA ARG A 239 -2.21 -7.26 -7.27
C ARG A 239 -1.78 -8.64 -6.79
N ARG A 240 -1.25 -9.47 -7.71
CA ARG A 240 -0.77 -10.83 -7.41
C ARG A 240 0.45 -10.81 -6.49
N GLY A 241 1.42 -9.95 -6.75
CA GLY A 241 2.63 -9.83 -5.93
C GLY A 241 2.30 -9.42 -4.51
N HIS A 242 1.46 -8.39 -4.34
CA HIS A 242 1.09 -7.91 -3.03
C HIS A 242 0.17 -8.88 -2.26
N LYS A 243 -0.65 -9.68 -2.96
CA LYS A 243 -1.47 -10.72 -2.33
C LYS A 243 -0.65 -11.69 -1.48
N TYR A 244 0.61 -11.98 -1.84
CA TYR A 244 1.47 -12.85 -1.04
C TYR A 244 1.73 -12.32 0.37
N HIS A 245 1.86 -10.99 0.53
CA HIS A 245 2.03 -10.36 1.83
C HIS A 245 0.77 -10.51 2.71
N HIS A 246 -0.42 -10.55 2.11
CA HIS A 246 -1.68 -10.74 2.82
C HIS A 246 -1.92 -12.18 3.31
N ILE A 247 -1.06 -13.12 2.94
CA ILE A 247 -1.14 -14.50 3.40
C ILE A 247 -0.52 -14.58 4.80
N SER A 248 -1.28 -15.12 5.76
CA SER A 248 -0.78 -15.47 7.09
C SER A 248 0.57 -16.22 6.99
N PRO A 249 1.61 -15.82 7.76
CA PRO A 249 1.56 -14.94 8.93
C PRO A 249 1.97 -13.48 8.65
N HIS A 250 1.77 -12.97 7.43
CA HIS A 250 2.16 -11.60 7.03
C HIS A 250 3.66 -11.28 7.23
N ALA A 251 4.52 -12.28 7.06
CA ALA A 251 5.96 -12.19 7.39
C ALA A 251 6.88 -11.88 6.21
N CYS A 252 6.33 -11.60 5.02
CA CYS A 252 7.08 -11.38 3.79
C CYS A 252 6.40 -10.33 2.90
N GLY A 253 7.07 -9.93 1.82
CA GLY A 253 6.43 -9.09 0.79
C GLY A 253 6.14 -7.65 1.20
N TYR A 254 6.90 -7.08 2.14
CA TYR A 254 6.60 -5.76 2.73
C TYR A 254 6.77 -4.57 1.77
N CYS A 255 7.60 -4.66 0.74
CA CYS A 255 7.82 -3.57 -0.22
C CYS A 255 6.59 -3.37 -1.11
N ILE A 256 6.05 -2.14 -1.12
CA ILE A 256 4.75 -1.80 -1.72
C ILE A 256 4.82 -0.71 -2.80
N THR A 257 6.00 -0.22 -3.16
CA THR A 257 6.13 0.73 -4.29
C THR A 257 6.14 0.00 -5.63
N THR A 258 6.99 -1.02 -5.76
CA THR A 258 7.12 -1.87 -6.94
C THR A 258 7.08 -3.36 -6.56
N GLY A 259 7.53 -3.69 -5.35
CA GLY A 259 7.71 -5.06 -4.88
C GLY A 259 8.94 -5.75 -5.48
N TRP A 260 9.82 -5.03 -6.18
CA TRP A 260 11.04 -5.59 -6.79
C TRP A 260 11.98 -6.20 -5.76
N LEU A 261 12.04 -5.60 -4.57
CA LEU A 261 12.94 -6.05 -3.50
C LEU A 261 12.36 -7.17 -2.64
N ASN A 262 11.07 -7.51 -2.78
CA ASN A 262 10.44 -8.56 -1.97
C ASN A 262 11.15 -9.90 -2.15
N GLY A 263 11.29 -10.38 -3.39
CA GLY A 263 11.95 -11.65 -3.67
C GLY A 263 13.38 -11.75 -3.08
N PRO A 264 14.28 -10.79 -3.38
CA PRO A 264 15.63 -10.78 -2.81
C PRO A 264 15.67 -10.69 -1.27
N LEU A 265 14.88 -9.81 -0.65
CA LEU A 265 14.88 -9.60 0.80
C LEU A 265 14.30 -10.80 1.55
N ASP A 266 13.23 -11.39 1.02
CA ASP A 266 12.60 -12.58 1.58
C ASP A 266 13.54 -13.79 1.47
N ALA A 267 14.25 -13.95 0.34
CA ALA A 267 15.18 -15.06 0.12
C ALA A 267 16.36 -15.07 1.11
N ILE A 268 16.82 -13.90 1.55
CA ILE A 268 17.91 -13.79 2.55
C ILE A 268 17.39 -13.74 4.00
N GLY A 269 16.09 -13.85 4.22
CA GLY A 269 15.47 -13.77 5.55
C GLY A 269 15.65 -12.41 6.22
N PHE A 270 15.72 -11.33 5.43
CA PHE A 270 16.06 -9.98 5.90
C PHE A 270 15.18 -9.51 7.06
N TRP A 271 13.86 -9.65 6.93
CA TRP A 271 12.88 -9.19 7.92
C TRP A 271 13.07 -9.88 9.27
N ARG A 272 13.24 -11.21 9.25
CA ARG A 272 13.45 -11.99 10.46
C ARG A 272 14.78 -11.66 11.12
N ALA A 273 15.84 -11.44 10.34
CA ALA A 273 17.13 -10.98 10.87
C ALA A 273 17.00 -9.58 11.51
N ALA A 274 16.26 -8.67 10.88
CA ALA A 274 15.99 -7.35 11.42
C ALA A 274 15.19 -7.40 12.74
N GLU A 275 14.22 -8.30 12.87
CA GLU A 275 13.49 -8.54 14.12
C GLU A 275 14.41 -9.00 15.26
N PHE A 276 15.33 -9.92 14.97
CA PHE A 276 16.32 -10.39 15.95
C PHE A 276 17.23 -9.26 16.41
N ILE A 277 17.68 -8.40 15.49
CA ILE A 277 18.50 -7.24 15.81
C ILE A 277 17.73 -6.25 16.70
N VAL A 278 16.50 -5.89 16.33
CA VAL A 278 15.67 -4.98 17.13
C VAL A 278 15.40 -5.56 18.51
N THR A 279 15.07 -6.86 18.60
CA THR A 279 14.85 -7.55 19.88
C THR A 279 16.11 -7.55 20.73
N GLY A 280 17.27 -7.84 20.14
CA GLY A 280 18.55 -7.87 20.85
C GLY A 280 18.99 -6.49 21.36
N LEU A 281 18.75 -5.44 20.59
CA LEU A 281 19.15 -4.07 20.94
C LEU A 281 18.17 -3.36 21.89
N THR A 282 16.88 -3.67 21.80
CA THR A 282 15.83 -2.89 22.50
C THR A 282 15.01 -3.71 23.49
N GLY A 283 15.04 -5.05 23.40
CA GLY A 283 14.14 -5.94 24.13
C GLY A 283 12.71 -6.00 23.57
N MET A 284 12.35 -5.16 22.59
CA MET A 284 11.03 -5.20 21.95
C MET A 284 10.88 -6.49 21.14
N LYS A 285 9.81 -7.24 21.40
CA LYS A 285 9.51 -8.47 20.64
C LYS A 285 8.64 -8.15 19.43
N PRO A 286 8.91 -8.75 18.25
CA PRO A 286 8.01 -8.64 17.12
C PRO A 286 6.65 -9.20 17.50
N ARG A 287 5.61 -8.52 17.03
CA ARG A 287 4.23 -8.80 17.35
C ARG A 287 3.82 -10.15 16.75
N THR A 288 3.10 -10.95 17.52
CA THR A 288 2.59 -12.27 17.10
C THR A 288 1.06 -12.31 17.00
N ASP A 289 0.38 -11.16 17.07
CA ASP A 289 -1.04 -11.07 17.38
C ASP A 289 -1.88 -10.24 16.38
N ASP A 290 -1.63 -10.39 15.08
CA ASP A 290 -2.59 -9.96 14.03
C ASP A 290 -4.00 -10.52 14.32
N LEU A 291 -4.06 -11.72 14.92
CA LEU A 291 -5.27 -12.39 15.37
C LEU A 291 -6.01 -11.72 16.55
N LYS A 292 -5.42 -10.79 17.32
CA LYS A 292 -6.15 -10.14 18.43
C LYS A 292 -7.27 -9.23 17.94
N TRP A 293 -7.10 -8.59 16.78
CA TRP A 293 -8.13 -7.71 16.20
C TRP A 293 -9.11 -8.49 15.33
N ALA A 294 -8.67 -9.56 14.66
CA ALA A 294 -9.55 -10.49 13.93
C ALA A 294 -10.49 -11.28 14.87
N ARG A 295 -10.11 -11.47 16.14
CA ARG A 295 -10.94 -12.13 17.16
C ARG A 295 -11.82 -11.17 17.96
N ALA A 296 -11.77 -9.87 17.68
CA ALA A 296 -12.69 -8.92 18.29
C ALA A 296 -14.05 -8.98 17.57
N SER A 297 -14.72 -10.12 17.72
CA SER A 297 -16.14 -10.31 17.37
C SER A 297 -17.03 -9.51 18.30
#